data_AF-A0A849ETQ3-F1
#
_entry.id   AF-A0A849ETQ3-F1
#
_cell.length_a   1.000
_cell.length_b   1.000
_cell.length_c   1.000
_cell.angle_alpha   90.00
_cell.angle_beta   90.00
_cell.angle_gamma   90.00
#
_symmetry.space_group_name_H-M   'P 1'
#
loop_
_entity.id
_entity.type
_entity.pdbx_description
1 polymer ?
#
loop_
_entity_poly.entity_id
_entity_poly.type
_entity_poly.pdbx_seq_one_letter_code
_entity_poly.pdbx_strand_id
1 'polypeptide(L)'
;MTQKITIWTINKAYDLISGPQTFPEHKSALQVQQELCAAFKEQIQFGQRSGSGNQLMPDEEYFVPIAPKCIGALFDSAEPQPKQILDNIRHYYEEAGQSAYQSFWDQQTVNYQMQTPKYQGYYTLLEQTAPNILIGYSQGGLVARYLNWLDKNVFKKNIIQGVITISAPDYGSPLGNSENIQSILRGLWQICLVLQGLDDKSFATDISQYLSVDRVISFLHDVRKEIQSDTHLKALNPRDREKNKIASNLLEELYNWLGGLRDDPNNAFYDLNIFRMEPNYSATAAQYCVLASINQSLTTPCPISGLVSADMKSEDFLYDAAVMAFVRRLEKRLESNQKLSSLLHLPDNHWVQLKNEPIRLSQRIFDKIDVIYSQTIMHENHAKPISNELIQKVIHWHEQGVTSPITVKANAHDFIIPSAYQMTLDHEQITMQNYINTEANHLSGSDRIYQAGRKNREAALHYLHQMINRNVA
;
A
#
# COMPACT_ATOMS: atom_id res chain seq x y z
N MET A 1 -23.14 -11.16 -30.40
CA MET A 1 -21.97 -11.75 -29.73
C MET A 1 -21.95 -11.20 -28.31
N THR A 2 -21.91 -12.04 -27.29
CA THR A 2 -21.83 -11.57 -25.90
C THR A 2 -20.48 -10.88 -25.70
N GLN A 3 -20.48 -9.64 -25.23
CA GLN A 3 -19.26 -8.88 -24.98
C GLN A 3 -18.49 -9.54 -23.84
N LYS A 4 -17.19 -9.80 -24.01
CA LYS A 4 -16.36 -10.42 -22.98
C LYS A 4 -16.10 -9.44 -21.85
N ILE A 5 -16.20 -9.88 -20.61
CA ILE A 5 -15.79 -9.10 -19.44
C ILE A 5 -14.26 -9.15 -19.35
N THR A 6 -13.64 -7.98 -19.23
CA THR A 6 -12.20 -7.84 -19.05
C THR A 6 -11.86 -7.69 -17.57
N ILE A 7 -10.94 -8.52 -17.07
CA ILE A 7 -10.43 -8.43 -15.70
C ILE A 7 -9.09 -7.71 -15.72
N TRP A 8 -8.98 -6.62 -14.96
CA TRP A 8 -7.74 -5.89 -14.77
C TRP A 8 -7.21 -6.07 -13.35
N THR A 9 -5.94 -6.43 -13.22
CA THR A 9 -5.23 -6.42 -11.95
C THR A 9 -4.42 -5.13 -11.81
N ILE A 10 -4.34 -4.60 -10.60
CA ILE A 10 -3.68 -3.31 -10.30
C ILE A 10 -2.66 -3.57 -9.18
N ASN A 11 -1.38 -3.26 -9.44
CA ASN A 11 -0.26 -3.56 -8.54
C ASN A 11 -0.13 -5.08 -8.22
N LYS A 12 0.35 -5.42 -7.02
CA LYS A 12 0.49 -6.78 -6.46
C LYS A 12 -0.75 -7.69 -6.52
N ALA A 13 -1.93 -7.16 -6.84
CA ALA A 13 -3.07 -8.01 -7.20
C ALA A 13 -2.74 -8.92 -8.39
N TYR A 14 -1.88 -8.48 -9.30
CA TYR A 14 -1.35 -9.31 -10.37
C TYR A 14 -0.65 -10.55 -9.81
N ASP A 15 0.32 -10.37 -8.89
CA ASP A 15 1.10 -11.47 -8.32
C ASP A 15 0.21 -12.48 -7.57
N LEU A 16 -0.83 -11.99 -6.90
CA LEU A 16 -1.79 -12.79 -6.16
C LEU A 16 -2.75 -13.59 -7.06
N ILE A 17 -3.27 -12.97 -8.13
CA ILE A 17 -4.31 -13.57 -8.97
C ILE A 17 -3.72 -14.33 -10.16
N SER A 18 -2.78 -13.70 -10.86
CA SER A 18 -2.32 -14.09 -12.20
C SER A 18 -0.79 -14.11 -12.36
N GLY A 19 0.00 -13.91 -11.31
CA GLY A 19 1.46 -13.86 -11.40
C GLY A 19 2.10 -15.16 -11.89
N PRO A 20 3.36 -15.12 -12.35
CA PRO A 20 4.11 -16.31 -12.77
C PRO A 20 4.16 -17.37 -11.66
N GLN A 21 4.20 -18.65 -12.05
CA GLN A 21 4.39 -19.75 -11.09
C GLN A 21 5.78 -19.64 -10.47
N THR A 22 5.84 -19.20 -9.22
CA THR A 22 7.05 -19.30 -8.40
C THR A 22 7.22 -20.70 -7.81
N PHE A 23 6.13 -21.48 -7.70
CA PHE A 23 6.11 -22.84 -7.12
C PHE A 23 5.28 -23.82 -7.95
N PRO A 24 5.63 -25.12 -7.99
CA PRO A 24 4.93 -26.13 -8.80
C PRO A 24 3.44 -26.31 -8.49
N GLU A 25 3.05 -26.10 -7.23
CA GLU A 25 1.63 -26.13 -6.81
C GLU A 25 0.82 -24.87 -7.19
N HIS A 26 1.47 -23.79 -7.64
CA HIS A 26 0.79 -22.55 -7.98
C HIS A 26 0.23 -22.63 -9.39
N LYS A 27 -0.95 -22.05 -9.64
CA LYS A 27 -1.48 -21.94 -11.02
C LYS A 27 -0.97 -20.67 -11.70
N SER A 28 -0.63 -20.76 -12.99
CA SER A 28 -0.24 -19.61 -13.82
C SER A 28 -1.45 -18.74 -14.17
N ALA A 29 -1.21 -17.50 -14.64
CA ALA A 29 -2.24 -16.62 -15.21
C ALA A 29 -3.14 -17.36 -16.22
N LEU A 30 -2.49 -18.12 -17.10
CA LEU A 30 -3.14 -18.85 -18.18
C LEU A 30 -4.05 -19.96 -17.61
N GLN A 31 -3.64 -20.64 -16.55
CA GLN A 31 -4.47 -21.65 -15.89
C GLN A 31 -5.66 -21.04 -15.15
N VAL A 32 -5.46 -19.90 -14.47
CA VAL A 32 -6.57 -19.17 -13.83
C VAL A 32 -7.57 -18.67 -14.88
N GLN A 33 -7.06 -18.12 -15.99
CA GLN A 33 -7.89 -17.73 -17.12
C GLN A 33 -8.62 -18.92 -17.72
N GLN A 34 -7.96 -20.06 -17.93
CA GLN A 34 -8.59 -21.28 -18.43
C GLN A 34 -9.70 -21.77 -17.50
N GLU A 35 -9.50 -21.70 -16.18
CA GLU A 35 -10.52 -22.06 -15.18
C GLU A 35 -11.72 -21.14 -15.23
N LEU A 36 -11.50 -19.83 -15.27
CA LEU A 36 -12.56 -18.84 -15.41
C LEU A 36 -13.28 -19.00 -16.76
N CYS A 37 -12.55 -19.18 -17.86
CA CYS A 37 -13.12 -19.40 -19.19
C CYS A 37 -13.93 -20.70 -19.26
N ALA A 38 -13.47 -21.77 -18.62
CA ALA A 38 -14.19 -23.04 -18.55
C ALA A 38 -15.48 -22.89 -17.73
N ALA A 39 -15.44 -22.17 -16.61
CA ALA A 39 -16.61 -21.89 -15.79
C ALA A 39 -17.63 -20.97 -16.50
N PHE A 40 -17.16 -20.05 -17.34
CA PHE A 40 -17.98 -18.96 -17.92
C PHE A 40 -18.03 -18.97 -19.46
N LYS A 41 -17.85 -20.13 -20.10
CA LYS A 41 -18.00 -20.33 -21.55
C LYS A 41 -17.27 -19.27 -22.41
N GLU A 42 -16.00 -19.00 -22.08
CA GLU A 42 -15.12 -18.04 -22.80
C GLU A 42 -15.54 -16.55 -22.77
N GLN A 43 -16.47 -16.17 -21.88
CA GLN A 43 -16.93 -14.77 -21.75
C GLN A 43 -15.97 -13.87 -20.98
N ILE A 44 -14.78 -14.34 -20.64
CA ILE A 44 -13.82 -13.66 -19.77
C ILE A 44 -12.47 -13.53 -20.47
N GLN A 45 -11.81 -12.39 -20.28
CA GLN A 45 -10.42 -12.18 -20.67
C GLN A 45 -9.70 -11.35 -19.61
N PHE A 46 -8.38 -11.50 -19.50
CA PHE A 46 -7.56 -10.56 -18.76
C PHE A 46 -7.19 -9.38 -19.66
N GLY A 47 -7.25 -8.17 -19.12
CA GLY A 47 -6.75 -6.99 -19.80
C GLY A 47 -5.26 -7.13 -20.07
N GLN A 48 -4.79 -6.61 -21.20
CA GLN A 48 -3.38 -6.64 -21.58
C GLN A 48 -2.91 -5.25 -21.93
N ARG A 49 -1.79 -4.87 -21.34
CA ARG A 49 -1.13 -3.60 -21.58
C ARG A 49 0.24 -3.85 -22.18
N SER A 50 0.57 -3.10 -23.23
CA SER A 50 1.88 -3.21 -23.89
C SER A 50 3.00 -2.99 -22.88
N GLY A 51 3.93 -3.94 -22.78
CA GLY A 51 5.08 -3.89 -21.88
C GLY A 51 4.86 -4.31 -20.42
N SER A 52 3.62 -4.30 -19.90
CA SER A 52 3.32 -4.64 -18.50
C SER A 52 2.42 -5.87 -18.31
N GLY A 53 2.11 -6.60 -19.39
CA GLY A 53 1.32 -7.83 -19.31
C GLY A 53 -0.11 -7.58 -18.84
N ASN A 54 -0.61 -8.39 -17.89
CA ASN A 54 -2.00 -8.34 -17.43
C ASN A 54 -2.26 -7.34 -16.28
N GLN A 55 -1.41 -6.32 -16.16
CA GLN A 55 -1.41 -5.36 -15.05
C GLN A 55 -1.68 -3.95 -15.58
N LEU A 56 -2.69 -3.29 -15.01
CA LEU A 56 -3.09 -1.92 -15.36
C LEU A 56 -2.11 -0.89 -14.80
N MET A 57 -1.65 -1.08 -13.56
CA MET A 57 -0.66 -0.24 -12.87
C MET A 57 0.56 -1.11 -12.50
N PRO A 58 1.65 -1.10 -13.29
CA PRO A 58 2.91 -1.74 -12.93
C PRO A 58 3.62 -1.00 -11.78
N ASP A 59 4.60 -1.65 -11.16
CA ASP A 59 5.28 -1.16 -9.94
C ASP A 59 5.98 0.20 -10.17
N GLU A 60 6.44 0.49 -11.39
CA GLU A 60 7.07 1.76 -11.78
C GLU A 60 6.12 2.96 -11.70
N GLU A 61 4.81 2.72 -11.73
CA GLU A 61 3.76 3.75 -11.65
C GLU A 61 3.17 3.89 -10.25
N TYR A 62 3.66 3.12 -9.27
CA TYR A 62 3.14 3.09 -7.91
C TYR A 62 3.05 4.49 -7.31
N PHE A 63 4.13 5.27 -7.45
CA PHE A 63 4.25 6.61 -6.90
C PHE A 63 3.69 7.75 -7.73
N VAL A 64 3.28 7.50 -8.98
CA VAL A 64 2.62 8.53 -9.78
C VAL A 64 1.29 8.93 -9.10
N PRO A 65 0.97 10.22 -8.92
CA PRO A 65 -0.26 10.65 -8.26
C PRO A 65 -1.53 10.03 -8.85
N ILE A 66 -2.50 9.67 -7.99
CA ILE A 66 -3.64 8.83 -8.37
C ILE A 66 -4.54 9.52 -9.39
N ALA A 67 -4.89 10.78 -9.18
CA ALA A 67 -5.75 11.52 -10.11
C ALA A 67 -5.12 11.66 -11.52
N PRO A 68 -3.88 12.18 -11.67
CA PRO A 68 -3.15 12.18 -12.93
C PRO A 68 -3.10 10.85 -13.66
N LYS A 69 -2.75 9.74 -12.99
CA LYS A 69 -2.65 8.45 -13.67
C LYS A 69 -3.99 7.86 -14.09
N CYS A 70 -5.07 8.16 -13.37
CA CYS A 70 -6.40 7.68 -13.72
C CYS A 70 -7.01 8.48 -14.87
N ILE A 71 -6.84 9.81 -14.87
CA ILE A 71 -7.52 10.75 -15.78
C ILE A 71 -6.68 11.04 -17.03
N GLY A 72 -5.40 11.37 -16.88
CA GLY A 72 -4.52 11.77 -17.98
C GLY A 72 -5.08 12.90 -18.84
N ALA A 73 -5.00 12.76 -20.16
CA ALA A 73 -5.46 13.74 -21.14
C ALA A 73 -6.96 14.08 -21.06
N LEU A 74 -7.76 13.26 -20.37
CA LEU A 74 -9.18 13.57 -20.15
C LEU A 74 -9.37 14.83 -19.30
N PHE A 75 -8.36 15.25 -18.55
CA PHE A 75 -8.39 16.56 -17.89
C PHE A 75 -8.70 17.68 -18.88
N ASP A 76 -8.21 17.60 -20.12
CA ASP A 76 -8.42 18.60 -21.17
C ASP A 76 -9.68 18.33 -22.03
N SER A 77 -10.57 17.46 -21.57
CA SER A 77 -11.81 17.13 -22.29
C SER A 77 -12.67 18.36 -22.53
N ALA A 78 -13.16 18.50 -23.77
CA ALA A 78 -14.09 19.55 -24.16
C ALA A 78 -15.56 19.24 -23.78
N GLU A 79 -15.86 18.04 -23.28
CA GLU A 79 -17.23 17.63 -22.96
C GLU A 79 -17.76 18.39 -21.72
N PRO A 80 -18.90 19.13 -21.82
CA PRO A 80 -19.34 20.06 -20.77
C PRO A 80 -19.62 19.43 -19.40
N GLN A 81 -20.19 18.21 -19.37
CA GLN A 81 -20.55 17.53 -18.12
C GLN A 81 -19.33 17.05 -17.30
N PRO A 82 -18.37 16.28 -17.85
CA PRO A 82 -17.19 15.91 -17.09
C PRO A 82 -16.28 17.11 -16.82
N LYS A 83 -16.26 18.11 -17.72
CA LYS A 83 -15.31 19.24 -17.63
C LYS A 83 -15.35 19.98 -16.30
N GLN A 84 -16.52 20.36 -15.78
CA GLN A 84 -16.59 21.11 -14.52
C GLN A 84 -15.98 20.33 -13.35
N ILE A 85 -16.27 19.02 -13.24
CA ILE A 85 -15.75 18.19 -12.16
C ILE A 85 -14.24 17.99 -12.34
N LEU A 86 -13.78 17.75 -13.56
CA LEU A 86 -12.35 17.58 -13.87
C LEU A 86 -11.54 18.86 -13.64
N ASP A 87 -12.10 20.03 -13.95
CA ASP A 87 -11.50 21.34 -13.67
C ASP A 87 -11.36 21.55 -12.16
N ASN A 88 -12.37 21.16 -11.37
CA ASN A 88 -12.29 21.24 -9.91
C ASN A 88 -11.26 20.28 -9.30
N ILE A 89 -11.18 19.05 -9.82
CA ILE A 89 -10.15 18.07 -9.42
C ILE A 89 -8.76 18.63 -9.76
N ARG A 90 -8.58 19.16 -10.97
CA ARG A 90 -7.31 19.77 -11.39
C ARG A 90 -6.93 20.93 -10.48
N HIS A 91 -7.85 21.86 -10.25
CA HIS A 91 -7.65 23.03 -9.42
C HIS A 91 -7.21 22.65 -8.00
N TYR A 92 -7.85 21.64 -7.39
CA TYR A 92 -7.46 21.13 -6.08
C TYR A 92 -5.97 20.74 -6.00
N TYR A 93 -5.49 19.95 -6.97
CA TYR A 93 -4.09 19.51 -6.97
C TYR A 93 -3.12 20.63 -7.38
N GLU A 94 -3.53 21.55 -8.26
CA GLU A 94 -2.73 22.73 -8.61
C GLU A 94 -2.54 23.66 -7.41
N GLU A 95 -3.59 23.90 -6.60
CA GLU A 95 -3.50 24.66 -5.34
C GLU A 95 -2.55 23.99 -4.34
N ALA A 96 -2.49 22.66 -4.34
CA ALA A 96 -1.55 21.89 -3.54
C ALA A 96 -0.10 21.95 -4.05
N GLY A 97 0.14 22.48 -5.27
CA GLY A 97 1.45 22.51 -5.91
C GLY A 97 1.82 21.24 -6.69
N GLN A 98 0.84 20.43 -7.08
CA GLN A 98 1.07 19.29 -7.99
C GLN A 98 1.46 19.81 -9.38
N SER A 99 2.45 19.16 -9.98
CA SER A 99 2.86 19.41 -11.37
C SER A 99 1.74 19.03 -12.34
N ALA A 100 1.70 19.72 -13.49
CA ALA A 100 0.75 19.38 -14.55
C ALA A 100 0.86 17.91 -14.95
N TYR A 101 -0.26 17.25 -15.25
CA TYR A 101 -0.30 15.80 -15.43
C TYR A 101 0.66 15.30 -16.54
N GLN A 102 0.92 16.12 -17.56
CA GLN A 102 1.85 15.80 -18.66
C GLN A 102 3.27 15.51 -18.16
N SER A 103 3.68 16.16 -17.06
CA SER A 103 5.01 15.97 -16.47
C SER A 103 5.29 14.52 -16.07
N PHE A 104 4.25 13.75 -15.69
CA PHE A 104 4.38 12.34 -15.32
C PHE A 104 4.58 11.40 -16.52
N TRP A 105 4.45 11.90 -17.76
CA TRP A 105 4.85 11.22 -18.99
C TRP A 105 6.15 11.80 -19.58
N ASP A 106 6.31 13.12 -19.52
CA ASP A 106 7.37 13.84 -20.24
C ASP A 106 8.68 13.98 -19.46
N GLN A 107 8.63 14.02 -18.12
CA GLN A 107 9.83 14.25 -17.31
C GLN A 107 10.56 12.94 -17.00
N GLN A 108 11.89 12.94 -17.17
CA GLN A 108 12.81 11.96 -16.59
C GLN A 108 13.25 12.34 -15.17
N THR A 109 12.44 13.12 -14.44
CA THR A 109 12.78 13.53 -13.07
C THR A 109 12.55 12.34 -12.12
N VAL A 110 13.66 11.65 -11.87
CA VAL A 110 14.03 10.87 -10.68
C VAL A 110 12.85 10.30 -9.88
N ASN A 111 12.22 9.24 -10.38
CA ASN A 111 11.94 7.96 -9.69
C ASN A 111 10.64 7.24 -10.13
N TYR A 112 9.71 7.90 -10.83
CA TYR A 112 8.45 7.28 -11.25
C TYR A 112 7.85 7.98 -12.47
N GLN A 113 7.35 7.19 -13.43
CA GLN A 113 6.85 7.68 -14.73
C GLN A 113 5.71 6.80 -15.23
N MET A 114 4.70 7.42 -15.84
CA MET A 114 3.65 6.73 -16.57
C MET A 114 4.22 6.04 -17.81
N GLN A 115 3.96 4.73 -17.89
CA GLN A 115 4.32 3.85 -18.99
C GLN A 115 3.19 3.70 -20.01
N THR A 116 2.08 4.45 -19.89
CA THR A 116 0.93 4.32 -20.80
C THR A 116 1.26 5.07 -22.08
N PRO A 117 0.52 4.83 -23.20
CA PRO A 117 0.66 5.69 -24.36
C PRO A 117 0.52 7.17 -23.96
N LYS A 118 1.20 8.05 -24.69
CA LYS A 118 1.39 9.46 -24.31
C LYS A 118 0.10 10.10 -23.76
N TYR A 119 0.17 10.49 -22.48
CA TYR A 119 -0.89 11.15 -21.72
C TYR A 119 -2.18 10.34 -21.50
N GLN A 120 -2.24 9.07 -21.89
CA GLN A 120 -3.44 8.26 -21.69
C GLN A 120 -3.52 7.78 -20.24
N GLY A 121 -4.50 8.29 -19.50
CA GLY A 121 -4.82 7.76 -18.17
C GLY A 121 -5.44 6.36 -18.24
N TYR A 122 -5.50 5.66 -17.11
CA TYR A 122 -6.08 4.32 -17.02
C TYR A 122 -7.53 4.27 -17.49
N TYR A 123 -8.31 5.33 -17.26
CA TYR A 123 -9.71 5.36 -17.68
C TYR A 123 -9.86 5.17 -19.19
N THR A 124 -9.01 5.83 -19.99
CA THR A 124 -8.99 5.68 -21.46
C THR A 124 -8.68 4.25 -21.91
N LEU A 125 -7.84 3.52 -21.17
CA LEU A 125 -7.55 2.12 -21.46
C LEU A 125 -8.74 1.21 -21.12
N LEU A 126 -9.44 1.49 -20.02
CA LEU A 126 -10.63 0.74 -19.61
C LEU A 126 -11.79 0.89 -20.60
N GLU A 127 -11.95 2.07 -21.22
CA GLU A 127 -12.99 2.28 -22.24
C GLU A 127 -12.85 1.35 -23.44
N GLN A 128 -11.61 1.00 -23.82
CA GLN A 128 -11.31 0.12 -24.95
C GLN A 128 -11.62 -1.35 -24.69
N THR A 129 -11.76 -1.73 -23.41
CA THR A 129 -11.87 -3.12 -22.97
C THR A 129 -13.14 -3.40 -22.16
N ALA A 130 -14.06 -2.44 -22.11
CA ALA A 130 -15.34 -2.57 -21.43
C ALA A 130 -16.13 -3.81 -21.88
N PRO A 131 -16.94 -4.43 -21.00
CA PRO A 131 -17.08 -4.14 -19.57
C PRO A 131 -15.90 -4.67 -18.73
N ASN A 132 -15.60 -4.01 -17.61
CA ASN A 132 -14.41 -4.29 -16.79
C ASN A 132 -14.76 -4.72 -15.35
N ILE A 133 -13.95 -5.62 -14.78
CA ILE A 133 -13.82 -5.85 -13.33
C ILE A 133 -12.40 -5.49 -12.91
N LEU A 134 -12.26 -4.71 -11.84
CA LEU A 134 -10.96 -4.26 -11.34
C LEU A 134 -10.61 -4.99 -10.04
N ILE A 135 -9.38 -5.48 -9.93
CA ILE A 135 -8.85 -6.08 -8.70
C ILE A 135 -7.59 -5.33 -8.29
N GLY A 136 -7.63 -4.65 -7.15
CA GLY A 136 -6.55 -3.79 -6.70
C GLY A 136 -6.01 -4.15 -5.33
N TYR A 137 -4.69 -4.18 -5.20
CA TYR A 137 -3.98 -4.41 -3.94
C TYR A 137 -3.40 -3.12 -3.38
N SER A 138 -3.49 -2.86 -2.08
CA SER A 138 -2.93 -1.64 -1.47
C SER A 138 -3.53 -0.39 -2.12
N GLN A 139 -2.69 0.59 -2.42
CA GLN A 139 -2.99 1.76 -3.23
C GLN A 139 -3.66 1.39 -4.58
N GLY A 140 -3.41 0.21 -5.13
CA GLY A 140 -4.10 -0.28 -6.32
C GLY A 140 -5.61 -0.46 -6.12
N GLY A 141 -6.04 -0.81 -4.90
CA GLY A 141 -7.45 -0.85 -4.54
C GLY A 141 -8.08 0.54 -4.49
N LEU A 142 -7.34 1.53 -4.00
CA LEU A 142 -7.75 2.94 -4.01
C LEU A 142 -7.89 3.46 -5.45
N VAL A 143 -6.93 3.15 -6.32
CA VAL A 143 -7.00 3.42 -7.77
C VAL A 143 -8.24 2.78 -8.40
N ALA A 144 -8.54 1.52 -8.07
CA ALA A 144 -9.70 0.81 -8.59
C ALA A 144 -11.02 1.50 -8.20
N ARG A 145 -11.16 1.88 -6.92
CA ARG A 145 -12.34 2.60 -6.42
C ARG A 145 -12.46 3.99 -7.03
N TYR A 146 -11.35 4.70 -7.21
CA TYR A 146 -11.35 6.02 -7.83
C TYR A 146 -11.77 5.95 -9.31
N LEU A 147 -11.26 4.97 -10.06
CA LEU A 147 -11.71 4.71 -11.45
C LEU A 147 -13.20 4.39 -11.51
N ASN A 148 -13.72 3.61 -10.57
CA ASN A 148 -15.16 3.35 -10.47
C ASN A 148 -15.96 4.63 -10.14
N TRP A 149 -15.48 5.47 -9.23
CA TRP A 149 -16.12 6.75 -8.94
C TRP A 149 -16.15 7.67 -10.18
N LEU A 150 -15.04 7.74 -10.92
CA LEU A 150 -14.97 8.46 -12.20
C LEU A 150 -15.98 7.91 -13.21
N ASP A 151 -16.08 6.58 -13.36
CA ASP A 151 -17.05 5.92 -14.26
C ASP A 151 -18.50 6.28 -13.91
N LYS A 152 -18.86 6.27 -12.62
CA LYS A 152 -20.25 6.50 -12.18
C LYS A 152 -20.63 7.97 -12.11
N ASN A 153 -19.76 8.82 -11.58
CA ASN A 153 -20.13 10.20 -11.22
C ASN A 153 -19.64 11.25 -12.23
N VAL A 154 -18.52 10.99 -12.91
CA VAL A 154 -17.93 11.96 -13.84
C VAL A 154 -18.31 11.61 -15.28
N PHE A 155 -17.94 10.42 -15.74
CA PHE A 155 -18.10 10.03 -17.14
C PHE A 155 -19.45 9.36 -17.43
N LYS A 156 -20.08 8.73 -16.43
CA LYS A 156 -21.40 8.08 -16.50
C LYS A 156 -21.50 7.02 -17.61
N LYS A 157 -20.41 6.30 -17.90
CA LYS A 157 -20.35 5.33 -19.01
C LYS A 157 -20.67 3.91 -18.58
N ASN A 158 -20.64 3.62 -17.29
CA ASN A 158 -20.87 2.30 -16.72
C ASN A 158 -19.96 1.20 -17.30
N ILE A 159 -18.70 1.54 -17.57
CA ILE A 159 -17.72 0.59 -18.12
C ILE A 159 -17.10 -0.32 -17.05
N ILE A 160 -17.25 0.02 -15.76
CA ILE A 160 -16.80 -0.80 -14.63
C ILE A 160 -18.01 -1.47 -13.99
N GLN A 161 -17.96 -2.81 -13.94
CA GLN A 161 -19.03 -3.69 -13.45
C GLN A 161 -18.72 -4.29 -12.08
N GLY A 162 -17.50 -4.12 -11.57
CA GLY A 162 -17.14 -4.58 -10.23
C GLY A 162 -15.74 -4.16 -9.81
N VAL A 163 -15.54 -4.01 -8.50
CA VAL A 163 -14.25 -3.68 -7.87
C VAL A 163 -13.98 -4.62 -6.69
N ILE A 164 -12.84 -5.28 -6.71
CA ILE A 164 -12.32 -6.07 -5.59
C ILE A 164 -11.11 -5.33 -5.03
N THR A 165 -11.17 -4.90 -3.78
CA THR A 165 -10.03 -4.31 -3.07
C THR A 165 -9.40 -5.36 -2.15
N ILE A 166 -8.07 -5.39 -2.10
CA ILE A 166 -7.31 -6.31 -1.23
C ILE A 166 -6.36 -5.44 -0.43
N SER A 167 -6.57 -5.39 0.89
CA SER A 167 -5.83 -4.52 1.79
C SER A 167 -5.71 -3.14 1.17
N ALA A 168 -6.79 -2.37 1.02
CA ALA A 168 -6.72 -1.03 0.41
C ALA A 168 -6.79 0.07 1.49
N PRO A 169 -6.02 1.17 1.40
CA PRO A 169 -6.12 2.29 2.35
C PRO A 169 -7.32 3.19 2.02
N ASP A 170 -8.52 2.61 2.08
CA ASP A 170 -9.78 3.24 1.65
C ASP A 170 -10.15 4.50 2.43
N TYR A 171 -9.57 4.68 3.61
CA TYR A 171 -9.76 5.86 4.45
C TYR A 171 -8.40 6.41 4.88
N GLY A 172 -7.38 6.22 4.04
CA GLY A 172 -6.04 6.73 4.25
C GLY A 172 -5.10 5.79 5.00
N SER A 173 -3.91 6.30 5.25
CA SER A 173 -2.76 5.60 5.84
C SER A 173 -2.02 6.54 6.78
N PRO A 174 -1.51 6.05 7.93
CA PRO A 174 -0.61 6.82 8.79
C PRO A 174 0.64 7.31 8.03
N LEU A 175 1.04 6.61 6.97
CA LEU A 175 2.16 6.99 6.10
C LEU A 175 1.86 8.15 5.17
N GLY A 176 0.58 8.48 4.94
CA GLY A 176 0.19 9.69 4.23
C GLY A 176 0.20 10.93 5.11
N ASN A 177 0.25 10.78 6.44
CA ASN A 177 0.20 11.89 7.38
C ASN A 177 1.61 12.30 7.84
N SER A 178 2.05 13.48 7.43
CA SER A 178 3.36 14.04 7.82
C SER A 178 3.47 14.33 9.32
N GLU A 179 2.36 14.46 10.05
CA GLU A 179 2.38 14.60 11.51
C GLU A 179 2.84 13.31 12.22
N ASN A 180 2.84 12.16 11.52
CA ASN A 180 3.36 10.89 12.04
C ASN A 180 4.87 10.71 11.88
N ILE A 181 5.59 11.66 11.25
CA ILE A 181 7.04 11.53 11.02
C ILE A 181 7.79 11.18 12.31
N GLN A 182 7.58 11.94 13.38
CA GLN A 182 8.38 11.78 14.60
C GLN A 182 8.06 10.46 15.32
N SER A 183 6.78 10.07 15.39
CA SER A 183 6.39 8.81 16.00
C SER A 183 6.92 7.62 15.19
N ILE A 184 6.82 7.64 13.86
CA ILE A 184 7.34 6.56 13.01
C ILE A 184 8.88 6.47 13.12
N LEU A 185 9.60 7.60 13.07
CA LEU A 185 11.06 7.61 13.21
C LEU A 185 11.51 7.07 14.58
N ARG A 186 10.79 7.44 15.65
CA ARG A 186 11.01 6.92 16.99
C ARG A 186 10.75 5.42 17.07
N GLY A 187 9.65 4.93 16.52
CA GLY A 187 9.31 3.50 16.53
C GLY A 187 10.32 2.66 15.76
N LEU A 188 10.73 3.10 14.55
CA LEU A 188 11.79 2.44 13.79
C LEU A 188 13.11 2.39 14.57
N TRP A 189 13.44 3.46 15.29
CA TRP A 189 14.63 3.48 16.14
C TRP A 189 14.53 2.48 17.31
N GLN A 190 13.40 2.43 18.01
CA GLN A 190 13.17 1.47 19.09
C GLN A 190 13.26 0.02 18.59
N ILE A 191 12.74 -0.27 17.39
CA ILE A 191 12.92 -1.59 16.76
C ILE A 191 14.41 -1.90 16.57
N CYS A 192 15.20 -0.94 16.08
CA CYS A 192 16.64 -1.13 15.94
C CYS A 192 17.33 -1.48 17.27
N LEU A 193 16.94 -0.82 18.36
CA LEU A 193 17.47 -1.08 19.71
C LEU A 193 17.10 -2.47 20.20
N VAL A 194 15.83 -2.86 20.05
CA VAL A 194 15.35 -4.19 20.43
C VAL A 194 16.09 -5.29 19.68
N LEU A 195 16.34 -5.09 18.38
CA LEU A 195 17.12 -6.01 17.55
C LEU A 195 18.59 -6.11 18.00
N GLN A 196 19.14 -5.07 18.64
CA GLN A 196 20.47 -5.07 19.26
C GLN A 196 20.46 -5.64 20.70
N GLY A 197 19.32 -6.12 21.20
CA GLY A 197 19.20 -6.61 22.58
C GLY A 197 19.27 -5.51 23.64
N LEU A 198 19.12 -4.26 23.23
CA LEU A 198 19.09 -3.10 24.12
C LEU A 198 17.67 -2.89 24.66
N ASP A 199 17.54 -2.49 25.93
CA ASP A 199 16.24 -2.19 26.53
C ASP A 199 15.92 -0.69 26.40
N ASP A 200 14.65 -0.37 26.17
CA ASP A 200 14.17 1.01 25.98
C ASP A 200 14.51 1.92 27.17
N LYS A 201 14.61 1.34 28.38
CA LYS A 201 14.97 2.07 29.61
C LYS A 201 16.43 2.52 29.67
N SER A 202 17.29 1.98 28.81
CA SER A 202 18.73 2.28 28.81
C SER A 202 19.06 3.63 28.17
N PHE A 203 18.09 4.32 27.56
CA PHE A 203 18.30 5.58 26.85
C PHE A 203 17.41 6.69 27.39
N ALA A 204 18.04 7.70 28.00
CA ALA A 204 17.35 8.89 28.50
C ALA A 204 17.03 9.92 27.40
N THR A 205 17.62 9.78 26.21
CA THR A 205 17.53 10.78 25.13
C THR A 205 16.75 10.22 23.95
N ASP A 206 15.61 10.83 23.65
CA ASP A 206 14.91 10.59 22.39
C ASP A 206 15.75 11.13 21.23
N ILE A 207 16.42 10.24 20.50
CA ILE A 207 17.26 10.65 19.37
C ILE A 207 16.46 10.89 18.08
N SER A 208 15.15 10.58 18.07
CA SER A 208 14.30 10.79 16.89
C SER A 208 14.28 12.25 16.46
N GLN A 209 14.42 13.19 17.41
CA GLN A 209 14.58 14.62 17.16
C GLN A 209 15.83 14.98 16.33
N TYR A 210 16.82 14.09 16.25
CA TYR A 210 18.03 14.26 15.45
C TYR A 210 18.02 13.46 14.14
N LEU A 211 16.98 12.65 13.93
CA LEU A 211 16.72 11.91 12.69
C LEU A 211 15.80 12.75 11.80
N SER A 212 16.20 12.92 10.54
CA SER A 212 15.28 13.39 9.50
C SER A 212 14.84 12.22 8.66
N VAL A 213 13.64 12.30 8.09
CA VAL A 213 13.12 11.29 7.15
C VAL A 213 14.13 11.03 6.02
N ASP A 214 14.72 12.10 5.46
CA ASP A 214 15.72 11.97 4.39
C ASP A 214 16.97 11.21 4.80
N ARG A 215 17.43 11.38 6.04
CA ARG A 215 18.59 10.63 6.56
C ARG A 215 18.27 9.15 6.75
N VAL A 216 17.07 8.83 7.22
CA VAL A 216 16.63 7.44 7.37
C VAL A 216 16.42 6.78 6.01
N ILE A 217 15.76 7.47 5.08
CA ILE A 217 15.59 7.02 3.69
C ILE A 217 16.97 6.76 3.04
N SER A 218 17.91 7.69 3.16
CA SER A 218 19.28 7.51 2.65
C SER A 218 19.99 6.33 3.32
N PHE A 219 19.80 6.13 4.62
CA PHE A 219 20.37 4.98 5.33
C PHE A 219 19.80 3.65 4.83
N LEU A 220 18.49 3.52 4.71
CA LEU A 220 17.84 2.30 4.20
C LEU A 220 18.30 1.95 2.78
N HIS A 221 18.40 2.96 1.93
CA HIS A 221 18.89 2.79 0.57
C HIS A 221 20.35 2.31 0.52
N ASP A 222 21.22 2.82 1.40
CA ASP A 222 22.61 2.36 1.48
C ASP A 222 22.72 0.93 2.03
N VAL A 223 21.89 0.56 3.02
CA VAL A 223 21.79 -0.82 3.52
C VAL A 223 21.32 -1.76 2.41
N ARG A 224 20.33 -1.36 1.62
CA ARG A 224 19.84 -2.14 0.46
C ARG A 224 20.95 -2.39 -0.56
N LYS A 225 21.64 -1.34 -1.01
CA LYS A 225 22.72 -1.45 -2.01
C LYS A 225 23.80 -2.43 -1.58
N GLU A 226 24.06 -2.49 -0.30
CA GLU A 226 25.03 -3.43 0.25
C GLU A 226 24.55 -4.87 0.23
N ILE A 227 23.34 -5.16 0.69
CA ILE A 227 22.76 -6.51 0.62
C ILE A 227 22.79 -7.02 -0.82
N GLN A 228 22.53 -6.14 -1.80
CA GLN A 228 22.58 -6.47 -3.22
C GLN A 228 24.01 -6.66 -3.77
N SER A 229 25.01 -6.01 -3.19
CA SER A 229 26.41 -6.08 -3.64
C SER A 229 27.25 -7.13 -2.92
N ASP A 230 26.80 -7.66 -1.79
CA ASP A 230 27.49 -8.71 -1.04
C ASP A 230 27.66 -10.00 -1.87
N THR A 231 28.90 -10.28 -2.25
CA THR A 231 29.29 -11.45 -3.06
C THR A 231 29.21 -12.76 -2.30
N HIS A 232 29.31 -12.74 -0.96
CA HIS A 232 29.10 -13.94 -0.14
C HIS A 232 27.62 -14.31 -0.10
N LEU A 233 26.71 -13.32 -0.10
CA LEU A 233 25.28 -13.58 -0.20
C LEU A 233 24.87 -14.18 -1.57
N LYS A 234 25.62 -13.88 -2.64
CA LYS A 234 25.41 -14.46 -3.98
C LYS A 234 25.85 -15.93 -4.08
N ALA A 235 26.78 -16.36 -3.22
CA ALA A 235 27.29 -17.73 -3.13
C ALA A 235 26.43 -18.66 -2.25
N LEU A 236 25.36 -18.13 -1.65
CA LEU A 236 24.46 -18.87 -0.78
C LEU A 236 23.63 -19.93 -1.52
N ASN A 237 23.17 -20.94 -0.79
CA ASN A 237 22.22 -21.92 -1.30
C ASN A 237 20.89 -21.23 -1.75
N PRO A 238 20.04 -21.89 -2.56
CA PRO A 238 18.80 -21.29 -3.08
C PRO A 238 17.89 -20.69 -2.00
N ARG A 239 17.74 -21.37 -0.85
CA ARG A 239 16.85 -20.94 0.25
C ARG A 239 17.33 -19.64 0.89
N ASP A 240 18.63 -19.51 1.08
CA ASP A 240 19.19 -18.30 1.69
C ASP A 240 19.22 -17.13 0.68
N ARG A 241 19.37 -17.39 -0.62
CA ARG A 241 19.18 -16.38 -1.68
C ARG A 241 17.76 -15.83 -1.71
N GLU A 242 16.77 -16.70 -1.53
CA GLU A 242 15.36 -16.31 -1.44
C GLU A 242 15.09 -15.42 -0.22
N LYS A 243 15.59 -15.80 0.96
CA LYS A 243 15.50 -14.96 2.17
C LYS A 243 16.13 -13.57 1.96
N ASN A 244 17.27 -13.48 1.28
CA ASN A 244 17.91 -12.19 0.98
C ASN A 244 17.09 -11.35 -0.01
N LYS A 245 16.44 -11.99 -0.98
CA LYS A 245 15.52 -11.29 -1.89
C LYS A 245 14.36 -10.70 -1.10
N ILE A 246 13.75 -11.47 -0.21
CA ILE A 246 12.65 -10.99 0.65
C ILE A 246 13.12 -9.85 1.55
N ALA A 247 14.29 -9.98 2.19
CA ALA A 247 14.92 -8.93 2.98
C ALA A 247 15.14 -7.63 2.19
N SER A 248 15.69 -7.73 0.98
CA SER A 248 15.93 -6.58 0.12
C SER A 248 14.62 -5.95 -0.35
N ASN A 249 13.57 -6.76 -0.56
CA ASN A 249 12.25 -6.26 -0.91
C ASN A 249 11.62 -5.48 0.24
N LEU A 250 11.71 -5.99 1.48
CA LEU A 250 11.21 -5.28 2.66
C LEU A 250 11.90 -3.91 2.83
N LEU A 251 13.22 -3.84 2.65
CA LEU A 251 13.93 -2.56 2.76
C LEU A 251 13.51 -1.57 1.67
N GLU A 252 13.21 -2.07 0.47
CA GLU A 252 12.69 -1.25 -0.61
C GLU A 252 11.27 -0.76 -0.30
N GLU A 253 10.43 -1.63 0.26
CA GLU A 253 9.09 -1.30 0.70
C GLU A 253 9.10 -0.26 1.82
N LEU A 254 9.97 -0.41 2.84
CA LEU A 254 10.16 0.59 3.89
C LEU A 254 10.65 1.93 3.34
N TYR A 255 11.63 1.91 2.42
CA TYR A 255 12.10 3.11 1.72
C TYR A 255 10.94 3.81 1.00
N ASN A 256 10.13 3.02 0.30
CA ASN A 256 8.98 3.47 -0.46
C ASN A 256 7.90 4.08 0.43
N TRP A 257 7.57 3.42 1.53
CA TRP A 257 6.55 3.84 2.50
C TRP A 257 6.93 5.12 3.25
N LEU A 258 8.19 5.25 3.67
CA LEU A 258 8.67 6.46 4.34
C LEU A 258 8.68 7.69 3.41
N GLY A 259 8.74 7.48 2.09
CA GLY A 259 8.58 8.55 1.11
C GLY A 259 7.22 9.25 1.21
N GLY A 260 6.17 8.54 1.65
CA GLY A 260 4.82 9.10 1.78
C GLY A 260 4.68 10.18 2.84
N LEU A 261 5.53 10.14 3.87
CA LEU A 261 5.48 11.10 4.98
C LEU A 261 5.88 12.53 4.59
N ARG A 262 6.42 12.73 3.37
CA ARG A 262 6.86 14.04 2.88
C ARG A 262 5.72 14.97 2.48
N ASP A 263 4.48 14.47 2.43
CA ASP A 263 3.31 15.25 2.03
C ASP A 263 3.45 15.89 0.63
N ASP A 264 4.19 15.24 -0.27
CA ASP A 264 4.49 15.75 -1.60
C ASP A 264 3.30 15.53 -2.55
N PRO A 265 2.65 16.59 -3.07
CA PRO A 265 1.54 16.47 -4.00
C PRO A 265 1.89 15.76 -5.31
N ASN A 266 3.19 15.65 -5.65
CA ASN A 266 3.67 14.91 -6.82
C ASN A 266 3.87 13.42 -6.53
N ASN A 267 3.44 12.93 -5.36
CA ASN A 267 3.51 11.55 -4.97
C ASN A 267 2.12 10.99 -4.64
N ALA A 268 1.87 9.74 -4.99
CA ALA A 268 0.59 9.09 -4.77
C ALA A 268 0.20 8.90 -3.29
N PHE A 269 1.16 8.98 -2.35
CA PHE A 269 0.90 8.93 -0.92
C PHE A 269 0.21 10.21 -0.40
N TYR A 270 0.28 11.32 -1.15
CA TYR A 270 -0.46 12.54 -0.83
C TYR A 270 -1.96 12.27 -0.65
N ASP A 271 -2.50 11.41 -1.51
CA ASP A 271 -3.89 10.98 -1.50
C ASP A 271 -4.23 9.99 -0.37
N LEU A 272 -3.24 9.55 0.41
CA LEU A 272 -3.46 8.65 1.55
C LEU A 272 -3.62 9.39 2.87
N ASN A 273 -3.48 10.71 2.90
CA ASN A 273 -3.70 11.48 4.11
C ASN A 273 -5.21 11.65 4.38
N ILE A 274 -5.72 10.99 5.43
CA ILE A 274 -7.15 11.02 5.78
C ILE A 274 -7.66 12.45 6.04
N PHE A 275 -6.81 13.32 6.58
CA PHE A 275 -7.16 14.70 6.92
C PHE A 275 -7.40 15.59 5.70
N ARG A 276 -7.13 15.12 4.48
CA ARG A 276 -7.50 15.81 3.24
C ARG A 276 -9.01 15.91 3.05
N MET A 277 -9.77 15.04 3.71
CA MET A 277 -11.24 15.11 3.74
C MET A 277 -11.78 16.13 4.76
N GLU A 278 -10.94 16.81 5.54
CA GLU A 278 -11.39 17.87 6.45
C GLU A 278 -11.82 19.13 5.67
N PRO A 279 -13.01 19.71 5.96
CA PRO A 279 -13.47 20.95 5.31
C PRO A 279 -12.50 22.13 5.49
N ASN A 280 -11.80 22.16 6.63
CA ASN A 280 -10.85 23.21 6.97
C ASN A 280 -9.52 23.09 6.20
N TYR A 281 -9.32 21.99 5.45
CA TYR A 281 -8.13 21.80 4.63
C TYR A 281 -8.23 22.59 3.31
N SER A 282 -9.43 22.67 2.72
CA SER A 282 -9.76 23.60 1.64
C SER A 282 -11.29 23.76 1.57
N ALA A 283 -11.78 25.00 1.65
CA ALA A 283 -13.19 25.35 1.82
C ALA A 283 -14.13 24.85 0.70
N THR A 284 -13.58 24.46 -0.46
CA THR A 284 -14.35 23.94 -1.61
C THR A 284 -13.71 22.71 -2.27
N ALA A 285 -12.44 22.40 -1.96
CA ALA A 285 -11.66 21.42 -2.71
C ALA A 285 -11.44 20.07 -2.00
N ALA A 286 -11.67 19.99 -0.69
CA ALA A 286 -11.56 18.73 0.07
C ALA A 286 -12.45 17.59 -0.49
N GLN A 287 -13.58 17.93 -1.10
CA GLN A 287 -14.51 16.97 -1.73
C GLN A 287 -13.96 16.30 -3.00
N TYR A 288 -12.90 16.85 -3.61
CA TYR A 288 -12.33 16.38 -4.88
C TYR A 288 -11.02 15.59 -4.70
N CYS A 289 -10.50 15.49 -3.47
CA CYS A 289 -9.42 14.55 -3.19
C CYS A 289 -9.88 13.11 -3.42
N VAL A 290 -8.94 12.19 -3.67
CA VAL A 290 -9.26 10.80 -3.98
C VAL A 290 -10.06 10.13 -2.86
N LEU A 291 -9.65 10.28 -1.60
CA LEU A 291 -10.35 9.68 -0.45
C LEU A 291 -11.77 10.22 -0.27
N ALA A 292 -11.97 11.53 -0.43
CA ALA A 292 -13.32 12.09 -0.36
C ALA A 292 -14.19 11.55 -1.50
N SER A 293 -13.64 11.49 -2.71
CA SER A 293 -14.35 11.00 -3.90
C SER A 293 -14.84 9.57 -3.69
N ILE A 294 -13.96 8.65 -3.29
CA ILE A 294 -14.32 7.23 -3.17
C ILE A 294 -15.27 6.93 -2.00
N ASN A 295 -15.35 7.82 -1.00
CA ASN A 295 -16.20 7.65 0.18
C ASN A 295 -17.52 8.44 0.10
N GLN A 296 -17.80 9.12 -1.02
CA GLN A 296 -19.10 9.70 -1.32
C GLN A 296 -20.05 8.68 -1.95
N SER A 297 -21.35 8.77 -1.65
CA SER A 297 -22.37 7.89 -2.22
C SER A 297 -22.35 7.90 -3.75
N LEU A 298 -22.35 6.71 -4.36
CA LEU A 298 -22.37 6.57 -5.81
C LEU A 298 -23.76 6.83 -6.36
N THR A 299 -23.84 7.52 -7.50
CA THR A 299 -25.10 7.74 -8.23
C THR A 299 -25.68 6.44 -8.80
N THR A 300 -24.84 5.47 -9.16
CA THR A 300 -25.25 4.13 -9.63
C THR A 300 -24.48 3.07 -8.85
N PRO A 301 -25.17 2.07 -8.25
CA PRO A 301 -24.51 1.00 -7.52
C PRO A 301 -23.55 0.21 -8.41
N CYS A 302 -22.34 -0.04 -7.91
CA CYS A 302 -21.38 -0.96 -8.51
C CYS A 302 -21.04 -2.03 -7.45
N PRO A 303 -20.95 -3.32 -7.81
CA PRO A 303 -20.43 -4.33 -6.91
C PRO A 303 -19.02 -4.02 -6.42
N ILE A 304 -18.88 -3.79 -5.10
CA ILE A 304 -17.60 -3.59 -4.44
C ILE A 304 -17.46 -4.67 -3.36
N SER A 305 -16.30 -5.33 -3.31
CA SER A 305 -15.89 -6.27 -2.26
C SER A 305 -14.52 -5.89 -1.71
N GLY A 306 -14.38 -5.91 -0.39
CA GLY A 306 -13.10 -5.73 0.29
C GLY A 306 -12.57 -7.01 0.91
N LEU A 307 -11.30 -7.30 0.70
CA LEU A 307 -10.52 -8.28 1.44
C LEU A 307 -9.60 -7.54 2.40
N VAL A 308 -9.79 -7.76 3.68
CA VAL A 308 -9.12 -7.03 4.76
C VAL A 308 -8.08 -7.94 5.38
N SER A 309 -6.81 -7.52 5.35
CA SER A 309 -5.72 -8.19 6.07
C SER A 309 -5.63 -7.59 7.48
N ALA A 310 -5.76 -8.43 8.51
CA ALA A 310 -5.97 -8.01 9.90
C ALA A 310 -4.97 -8.62 10.89
N ASP A 311 -3.83 -9.10 10.39
CA ASP A 311 -2.68 -9.50 11.20
C ASP A 311 -1.60 -8.39 11.23
N MET A 312 -0.73 -8.45 12.24
CA MET A 312 0.35 -7.50 12.50
C MET A 312 1.70 -8.13 12.79
N LYS A 313 1.77 -9.45 12.90
CA LYS A 313 2.96 -10.06 13.48
C LYS A 313 4.21 -9.74 12.67
N SER A 314 5.20 -9.21 13.35
CA SER A 314 6.49 -8.90 12.74
C SER A 314 7.28 -10.12 12.29
N GLU A 315 6.89 -11.33 12.74
CA GLU A 315 7.47 -12.60 12.28
C GLU A 315 7.34 -12.83 10.76
N ASP A 316 6.30 -12.26 10.16
CA ASP A 316 6.02 -12.40 8.72
C ASP A 316 6.94 -11.54 7.85
N PHE A 317 7.56 -10.50 8.41
CA PHE A 317 8.39 -9.55 7.67
C PHE A 317 9.83 -9.41 8.17
N LEU A 318 10.12 -9.69 9.44
CA LEU A 318 11.47 -9.64 10.00
C LEU A 318 12.18 -10.98 9.88
N TYR A 319 12.91 -11.15 8.78
CA TYR A 319 13.78 -12.31 8.55
C TYR A 319 15.14 -12.15 9.23
N ASP A 320 15.63 -13.20 9.91
CA ASP A 320 16.93 -13.22 10.61
C ASP A 320 18.07 -12.62 9.76
N ALA A 321 18.17 -13.01 8.48
CA ALA A 321 19.23 -12.55 7.58
C ALA A 321 19.14 -11.03 7.28
N ALA A 322 17.92 -10.51 7.10
CA ALA A 322 17.66 -9.09 6.88
C ALA A 322 18.09 -8.26 8.10
N VAL A 323 17.62 -8.71 9.26
CA VAL A 323 17.93 -8.11 10.56
C VAL A 323 19.44 -8.09 10.80
N MET A 324 20.13 -9.21 10.58
CA MET A 324 21.58 -9.29 10.76
C MET A 324 22.33 -8.32 9.86
N ALA A 325 21.97 -8.22 8.58
CA ALA A 325 22.60 -7.30 7.64
C ALA A 325 22.37 -5.83 8.04
N PHE A 326 21.13 -5.51 8.41
CA PHE A 326 20.74 -4.19 8.89
C PHE A 326 21.50 -3.79 10.17
N VAL A 327 21.51 -4.67 11.18
CA VAL A 327 22.16 -4.41 12.47
C VAL A 327 23.65 -4.19 12.30
N ARG A 328 24.36 -5.05 11.55
CA ARG A 328 25.81 -4.90 11.27
C ARG A 328 26.15 -3.55 10.63
N ARG A 329 25.26 -3.03 9.78
CA ARG A 329 25.50 -1.73 9.13
C ARG A 329 25.15 -0.55 9.99
N LEU A 330 24.10 -0.68 10.79
CA LEU A 330 23.80 0.28 11.82
C LEU A 330 25.00 0.42 12.79
N GLU A 331 25.54 -0.71 13.26
CA GLU A 331 26.76 -0.77 14.09
C GLU A 331 27.93 -0.01 13.45
N LYS A 332 28.30 -0.37 12.21
CA LYS A 332 29.40 0.28 11.49
C LYS A 332 29.20 1.79 11.35
N ARG A 333 27.96 2.24 11.14
CA ARG A 333 27.65 3.68 11.08
C ARG A 333 27.78 4.35 12.44
N LEU A 334 27.29 3.71 13.50
CA LEU A 334 27.38 4.22 14.87
C LEU A 334 28.84 4.33 15.31
N GLU A 335 29.68 3.33 14.99
CA GLU A 335 31.13 3.38 15.22
C GLU A 335 31.81 4.54 14.48
N SER A 336 31.40 4.81 13.23
CA SER A 336 31.95 5.91 12.43
C SER A 336 31.43 7.30 12.83
N ASN A 337 30.39 7.38 13.66
CA ASN A 337 29.74 8.64 14.04
C ASN A 337 29.82 8.86 15.55
N GLN A 338 30.92 9.48 16.00
CA GLN A 338 31.19 9.77 17.42
C GLN A 338 30.05 10.52 18.12
N LYS A 339 29.30 11.38 17.41
CA LYS A 339 28.18 12.13 17.99
C LYS A 339 26.97 11.23 18.28
N LEU A 340 26.66 10.28 17.39
CA LEU A 340 25.61 9.29 17.69
C LEU A 340 26.06 8.30 18.74
N SER A 341 27.31 7.82 18.67
CA SER A 341 27.87 6.91 19.67
C SER A 341 27.86 7.50 21.08
N SER A 342 28.14 8.81 21.22
CA SER A 342 28.13 9.48 22.53
C SER A 342 26.73 9.69 23.09
N LEU A 343 25.73 9.92 22.22
CA LEU A 343 24.32 10.01 22.61
C LEU A 343 23.75 8.67 23.10
N LEU A 344 24.34 7.56 22.65
CA LEU A 344 23.88 6.23 23.00
C LEU A 344 24.49 5.67 24.29
N HIS A 345 25.50 6.32 24.89
CA HIS A 345 26.14 5.87 26.13
C HIS A 345 26.46 4.36 26.18
N LEU A 346 26.76 3.75 25.03
CA LEU A 346 26.94 2.32 24.92
C LEU A 346 28.29 1.92 25.54
N PRO A 347 28.33 0.94 26.46
CA PRO A 347 29.58 0.42 27.00
C PRO A 347 30.50 -0.09 25.89
N ASP A 348 31.81 0.16 25.97
CA ASP A 348 32.79 -0.24 24.95
C ASP A 348 32.80 -1.75 24.63
N ASN A 349 32.35 -2.58 25.58
CA ASN A 349 32.26 -4.04 25.43
C ASN A 349 30.95 -4.52 24.77
N HIS A 350 29.94 -3.67 24.63
CA HIS A 350 28.63 -4.05 24.07
C HIS A 350 28.73 -4.35 22.57
N TRP A 351 29.51 -3.54 21.84
CA TRP A 351 29.78 -3.75 20.41
C TRP A 351 30.55 -5.04 20.12
N VAL A 352 31.36 -5.51 21.07
CA VAL A 352 32.18 -6.73 20.92
C VAL A 352 31.33 -7.99 21.08
N GLN A 353 30.29 -7.96 21.91
CA GLN A 353 29.35 -9.08 22.06
C GLN A 353 28.48 -9.27 20.81
N LEU A 354 27.93 -8.18 20.25
CA LEU A 354 27.08 -8.24 19.05
C LEU A 354 27.82 -8.74 17.80
N LYS A 355 29.13 -8.46 17.68
CA LYS A 355 29.95 -8.93 16.54
C LYS A 355 30.11 -10.45 16.49
N ASN A 356 29.96 -11.15 17.61
CA ASN A 356 30.34 -12.57 17.73
C ASN A 356 29.16 -13.52 17.95
N GLU A 357 27.96 -13.01 18.25
CA GLU A 357 26.76 -13.84 18.43
C GLU A 357 25.75 -13.64 17.29
N PRO A 358 25.22 -14.71 16.69
CA PRO A 358 24.12 -14.58 15.74
C PRO A 358 22.88 -14.06 16.49
N ILE A 359 22.29 -12.95 16.03
CA ILE A 359 20.98 -12.49 16.52
C ILE A 359 19.99 -13.60 16.21
N ARG A 360 19.47 -14.24 17.25
CA ARG A 360 18.35 -15.17 17.14
C ARG A 360 17.10 -14.41 17.53
N LEU A 361 16.23 -14.16 16.55
CA LEU A 361 14.92 -13.58 16.82
C LEU A 361 14.12 -14.59 17.66
N SER A 362 13.88 -14.25 18.92
CA SER A 362 13.03 -15.02 19.83
C SER A 362 11.62 -14.46 19.80
N GLN A 363 10.62 -15.26 20.20
CA GLN A 363 9.24 -14.77 20.31
C GLN A 363 9.15 -13.48 21.14
N ARG A 364 9.93 -13.38 22.22
CA ARG A 364 10.00 -12.18 23.06
C ARG A 364 10.46 -10.92 22.30
N ILE A 365 11.35 -11.08 21.32
CA ILE A 365 11.81 -9.96 20.48
C ILE A 365 10.67 -9.52 19.55
N PHE A 366 10.00 -10.47 18.89
CA PHE A 366 8.84 -10.17 18.05
C PHE A 366 7.72 -9.50 18.86
N ASP A 367 7.38 -10.03 20.05
CA ASP A 367 6.36 -9.44 20.92
C ASP A 367 6.68 -7.98 21.27
N LYS A 368 7.96 -7.66 21.57
CA LYS A 368 8.40 -6.28 21.83
C LYS A 368 8.25 -5.39 20.58
N ILE A 369 8.66 -5.89 19.42
CA ILE A 369 8.56 -5.17 18.15
C ILE A 369 7.11 -4.89 17.82
N ASP A 370 6.23 -5.88 17.95
CA ASP A 370 4.79 -5.74 17.70
C ASP A 370 4.15 -4.68 18.61
N VAL A 371 4.60 -4.57 19.88
CA VAL A 371 4.17 -3.49 20.78
C VAL A 371 4.66 -2.12 20.28
N ILE A 372 5.94 -1.97 19.95
CA ILE A 372 6.47 -0.71 19.41
C ILE A 372 5.72 -0.29 18.14
N TYR A 373 5.50 -1.26 17.28
CA TYR A 373 4.81 -1.07 16.01
C TYR A 373 3.39 -0.56 16.23
N SER A 374 2.59 -1.29 17.01
CA SER A 374 1.19 -0.94 17.28
C SER A 374 1.01 0.34 18.09
N GLN A 375 1.91 0.64 19.04
CA GLN A 375 1.73 1.79 19.95
C GLN A 375 2.44 3.07 19.50
N THR A 376 3.45 2.97 18.64
CA THR A 376 4.28 4.13 18.25
C THR A 376 4.20 4.38 16.76
N ILE A 377 4.44 3.36 15.94
CA ILE A 377 4.44 3.53 14.47
C ILE A 377 3.02 3.75 13.94
N MET A 378 2.07 2.92 14.39
CA MET A 378 0.69 2.95 13.92
C MET A 378 -0.17 4.02 14.58
N HIS A 379 0.38 4.83 15.49
CA HIS A 379 -0.39 5.89 16.14
C HIS A 379 -0.63 7.07 15.17
N GLU A 380 -1.89 7.49 15.05
CA GLU A 380 -2.32 8.56 14.14
C GLU A 380 -2.34 9.92 14.87
N ASN A 381 -1.26 10.68 14.72
CA ASN A 381 -1.15 12.02 15.28
C ASN A 381 -2.04 13.01 14.52
N HIS A 382 -2.65 13.93 15.25
CA HIS A 382 -3.43 15.03 14.69
C HIS A 382 -3.23 16.31 15.52
N ALA A 383 -2.72 17.37 14.88
CA ALA A 383 -2.41 18.65 15.52
C ALA A 383 -3.63 19.58 15.64
N LYS A 384 -4.68 19.30 14.87
CA LYS A 384 -5.91 20.10 14.81
C LYS A 384 -7.12 19.27 15.24
N PRO A 385 -8.15 19.91 15.81
CA PRO A 385 -9.43 19.26 16.04
C PRO A 385 -10.01 18.73 14.73
N ILE A 386 -10.47 17.48 14.77
CA ILE A 386 -11.10 16.79 13.65
C ILE A 386 -12.57 17.19 13.63
N SER A 387 -13.07 17.71 12.51
CA SER A 387 -14.49 18.11 12.37
C SER A 387 -15.30 17.13 11.52
N ASN A 388 -14.63 16.33 10.69
CA ASN A 388 -15.27 15.33 9.86
C ASN A 388 -15.61 14.07 10.68
N GLU A 389 -16.91 13.77 10.81
CA GLU A 389 -17.40 12.62 11.59
C GLU A 389 -16.85 11.28 11.09
N LEU A 390 -16.65 11.13 9.78
CA LEU A 390 -16.06 9.92 9.21
C LEU A 390 -14.62 9.73 9.72
N ILE A 391 -13.82 10.79 9.73
CA ILE A 391 -12.44 10.76 10.21
C ILE A 391 -12.40 10.41 11.70
N GLN A 392 -13.23 11.06 12.53
CA GLN A 392 -13.31 10.77 13.96
C GLN A 392 -13.66 9.29 14.21
N LYS A 393 -14.65 8.77 13.49
CA LYS A 393 -15.11 7.39 13.60
C LYS A 393 -14.02 6.39 13.17
N VAL A 394 -13.33 6.69 12.07
CA VAL A 394 -12.20 5.89 11.57
C VAL A 394 -11.06 5.82 12.60
N ILE A 395 -10.62 6.97 13.13
CA ILE A 395 -9.54 7.01 14.14
C ILE A 395 -9.96 6.32 15.42
N HIS A 396 -11.19 6.52 15.87
CA HIS A 396 -11.71 5.86 17.07
C HIS A 396 -11.65 4.32 16.94
N TRP A 397 -12.10 3.76 15.82
CA TRP A 397 -12.05 2.31 15.61
C TRP A 397 -10.63 1.78 15.47
N HIS A 398 -9.74 2.55 14.85
CA HIS A 398 -8.33 2.22 14.78
C HIS A 398 -7.72 2.11 16.18
N GLU A 399 -7.94 3.10 17.03
CA GLU A 399 -7.35 3.18 18.37
C GLU A 399 -7.99 2.25 19.40
N GLN A 400 -9.29 1.96 19.27
CA GLN A 400 -10.03 1.13 20.23
C GLN A 400 -10.23 -0.32 19.76
N GLY A 401 -9.98 -0.59 18.48
CA GLY A 401 -10.36 -1.84 17.84
C GLY A 401 -11.87 -1.94 17.59
N VAL A 402 -12.28 -3.08 17.07
CA VAL A 402 -13.67 -3.40 16.71
C VAL A 402 -14.00 -4.78 17.25
N THR A 403 -15.19 -4.99 17.82
CA THR A 403 -15.60 -6.31 18.37
C THR A 403 -16.72 -6.99 17.61
N SER A 404 -17.41 -6.29 16.70
CA SER A 404 -18.54 -6.81 15.94
C SER A 404 -18.55 -6.24 14.50
N PRO A 405 -18.82 -7.05 13.46
CA PRO A 405 -19.16 -8.47 13.52
C PRO A 405 -17.94 -9.40 13.73
N ILE A 406 -16.72 -8.89 13.59
CA ILE A 406 -15.46 -9.62 13.79
C ILE A 406 -14.57 -8.82 14.74
N THR A 407 -13.87 -9.51 15.64
CA THR A 407 -12.97 -8.88 16.59
C THR A 407 -11.62 -8.55 15.95
N VAL A 408 -11.28 -7.27 15.93
CA VAL A 408 -9.98 -6.73 15.52
C VAL A 408 -9.43 -5.90 16.67
N LYS A 409 -8.21 -6.20 17.08
CA LYS A 409 -7.58 -5.51 18.21
C LYS A 409 -7.30 -4.05 17.84
N ALA A 410 -7.20 -3.19 18.85
CA ALA A 410 -6.68 -1.84 18.68
C ALA A 410 -5.36 -1.85 17.93
N ASN A 411 -5.22 -0.95 16.97
CA ASN A 411 -4.07 -0.77 16.10
C ASN A 411 -3.69 -2.03 15.30
N ALA A 412 -4.56 -3.04 15.14
CA ALA A 412 -4.22 -4.34 14.54
C ALA A 412 -4.10 -4.35 13.01
N HIS A 413 -3.13 -3.59 12.51
CA HIS A 413 -2.97 -3.21 11.13
C HIS A 413 -1.51 -3.22 10.70
N ASP A 414 -1.25 -3.63 9.48
CA ASP A 414 0.08 -3.46 8.87
C ASP A 414 0.38 -1.96 8.66
N PHE A 415 1.67 -1.58 8.70
CA PHE A 415 2.32 -0.28 8.50
C PHE A 415 1.57 0.71 7.62
N ILE A 416 0.88 0.20 6.60
CA ILE A 416 0.32 0.97 5.49
C ILE A 416 -1.18 1.18 5.61
N ILE A 417 -1.94 0.31 6.28
CA ILE A 417 -3.40 0.25 6.09
C ILE A 417 -4.11 0.01 7.40
N PRO A 418 -4.79 1.02 7.96
CA PRO A 418 -5.70 0.79 9.06
C PRO A 418 -6.89 -0.02 8.54
N SER A 419 -6.96 -1.28 8.91
CA SER A 419 -7.88 -2.26 8.34
C SER A 419 -9.20 -2.37 9.13
N ALA A 420 -9.25 -1.82 10.36
CA ALA A 420 -10.42 -1.88 11.25
C ALA A 420 -11.62 -1.10 10.69
N TYR A 421 -11.38 0.02 10.02
CA TYR A 421 -12.47 0.85 9.48
C TYR A 421 -13.12 0.24 8.22
N GLN A 422 -12.40 -0.62 7.48
CA GLN A 422 -12.94 -1.29 6.28
C GLN A 422 -14.02 -2.32 6.66
N MET A 423 -14.16 -2.60 7.95
CA MET A 423 -14.96 -3.70 8.48
C MET A 423 -16.31 -3.26 9.04
N THR A 424 -16.51 -1.96 9.23
CA THR A 424 -17.56 -1.42 10.11
C THR A 424 -18.42 -0.32 9.50
N LEU A 425 -18.12 0.15 8.29
CA LEU A 425 -19.00 1.10 7.60
C LEU A 425 -20.12 0.36 6.90
N ASP A 426 -21.35 0.64 7.34
CA ASP A 426 -22.59 0.15 6.77
C ASP A 426 -22.62 0.39 5.26
N HIS A 427 -22.42 -0.70 4.51
CA HIS A 427 -23.20 -1.26 3.41
C HIS A 427 -23.84 -0.40 2.30
N GLU A 428 -23.83 0.93 2.33
CA GLU A 428 -24.49 1.70 1.25
C GLU A 428 -23.72 1.63 -0.08
N GLN A 429 -22.41 1.37 -0.04
CA GLN A 429 -21.56 1.26 -1.25
C GLN A 429 -20.98 -0.13 -1.49
N ILE A 430 -20.75 -0.90 -0.40
CA ILE A 430 -20.21 -2.26 -0.46
C ILE A 430 -21.39 -3.23 -0.56
N THR A 431 -21.72 -3.64 -1.78
CA THR A 431 -22.88 -4.51 -2.05
C THR A 431 -22.59 -6.00 -1.88
N MET A 432 -21.35 -6.36 -1.50
CA MET A 432 -20.93 -7.73 -1.22
C MET A 432 -20.13 -7.79 0.08
N GLN A 433 -20.45 -8.75 0.96
CA GLN A 433 -19.87 -8.88 2.29
C GLN A 433 -18.33 -8.93 2.23
N ASN A 434 -17.63 -8.12 3.04
CA ASN A 434 -16.17 -8.12 3.12
C ASN A 434 -15.63 -9.44 3.70
N TYR A 435 -14.44 -9.84 3.28
CA TYR A 435 -13.71 -11.00 3.80
C TYR A 435 -12.55 -10.50 4.66
N ILE A 436 -12.44 -11.02 5.88
CA ILE A 436 -11.39 -10.62 6.81
C ILE A 436 -10.46 -11.80 7.01
N ASN A 437 -9.19 -11.58 6.71
CA ASN A 437 -8.13 -12.54 6.87
C ASN A 437 -7.26 -12.16 8.08
N THR A 438 -7.57 -12.76 9.23
CA THR A 438 -6.84 -12.55 10.48
C THR A 438 -5.46 -13.22 10.51
N GLU A 439 -5.07 -13.92 9.43
CA GLU A 439 -3.75 -14.51 9.26
C GLU A 439 -2.87 -13.70 8.31
N ALA A 440 -3.42 -12.67 7.66
CA ALA A 440 -2.70 -11.85 6.68
C ALA A 440 -2.37 -10.48 7.24
N ASN A 441 -1.13 -10.04 7.01
CA ASN A 441 -0.77 -8.62 7.01
C ASN A 441 -0.60 -8.12 5.55
N HIS A 442 -0.06 -6.92 5.35
CA HIS A 442 0.14 -6.35 4.01
C HIS A 442 1.21 -7.08 3.20
N LEU A 443 2.09 -7.84 3.84
CA LEU A 443 3.11 -8.61 3.14
C LEU A 443 2.62 -10.02 2.89
N SER A 444 2.26 -10.73 3.96
CA SER A 444 1.78 -12.12 3.89
C SER A 444 0.46 -12.24 3.13
N GLY A 445 -0.37 -11.18 3.10
CA GLY A 445 -1.60 -11.12 2.32
C GLY A 445 -1.43 -10.84 0.82
N SER A 446 -0.26 -10.34 0.40
CA SER A 446 0.02 -9.95 -1.00
C SER A 446 0.60 -11.08 -1.84
N ASP A 447 1.19 -12.10 -1.20
CA ASP A 447 1.96 -13.15 -1.88
C ASP A 447 1.47 -14.56 -1.53
N ARG A 448 1.34 -15.39 -2.57
CA ARG A 448 0.88 -16.79 -2.50
C ARG A 448 1.88 -17.72 -1.83
N ILE A 449 3.13 -17.29 -1.62
CA ILE A 449 4.09 -18.06 -0.84
C ILE A 449 3.58 -18.29 0.59
N TYR A 450 2.86 -17.32 1.14
CA TYR A 450 2.26 -17.41 2.47
C TYR A 450 0.90 -18.09 2.43
N GLN A 451 0.57 -18.83 3.48
CA GLN A 451 -0.77 -19.41 3.67
C GLN A 451 -1.85 -18.32 3.66
N ALA A 452 -1.55 -17.20 4.29
CA ALA A 452 -2.43 -16.05 4.36
C ALA A 452 -2.77 -15.48 2.97
N GLY A 453 -1.77 -15.29 2.11
CA GLY A 453 -1.98 -14.86 0.72
C GLY A 453 -2.77 -15.86 -0.11
N ARG A 454 -2.57 -17.18 0.10
CA ARG A 454 -3.42 -18.20 -0.56
C ARG A 454 -4.89 -18.04 -0.18
N LYS A 455 -5.20 -17.76 1.08
CA LYS A 455 -6.58 -17.47 1.52
C LYS A 455 -7.14 -16.20 0.88
N ASN A 456 -6.35 -15.13 0.80
CA ASN A 456 -6.76 -13.90 0.11
C ASN A 456 -7.07 -14.17 -1.37
N ARG A 457 -6.26 -14.99 -2.04
CA ARG A 457 -6.51 -15.39 -3.42
C ARG A 457 -7.83 -16.16 -3.57
N GLU A 458 -8.09 -17.15 -2.71
CA GLU A 458 -9.33 -17.92 -2.74
C GLU A 458 -10.57 -17.03 -2.56
N ALA A 459 -10.53 -16.11 -1.59
CA ALA A 459 -11.58 -15.14 -1.39
C ALA A 459 -11.77 -14.20 -2.60
N ALA A 460 -10.67 -13.71 -3.20
CA ALA A 460 -10.74 -12.84 -4.37
C ALA A 460 -11.35 -13.55 -5.58
N LEU A 461 -10.98 -14.82 -5.81
CA LEU A 461 -11.59 -15.65 -6.85
C LEU A 461 -13.08 -15.90 -6.57
N HIS A 462 -13.45 -16.13 -5.32
CA HIS A 462 -14.84 -16.29 -4.93
C HIS A 462 -15.68 -15.05 -5.28
N TYR A 463 -15.21 -13.83 -4.94
CA TYR A 463 -15.90 -12.60 -5.32
C TYR A 463 -15.97 -12.40 -6.82
N LEU A 464 -14.88 -12.71 -7.52
CA LEU A 464 -14.85 -12.62 -8.98
C LEU A 464 -15.92 -13.52 -9.61
N HIS A 465 -16.07 -14.76 -9.12
CA HIS A 465 -17.14 -15.66 -9.56
C HIS A 465 -18.53 -15.09 -9.27
N GLN A 466 -18.76 -14.49 -8.10
CA GLN A 466 -20.03 -13.84 -7.77
C GLN A 466 -20.35 -12.66 -8.69
N MET A 467 -19.37 -11.79 -8.96
CA MET A 467 -19.51 -10.64 -9.85
C MET A 467 -19.82 -11.06 -11.28
N ILE A 468 -19.10 -12.05 -11.80
CA ILE A 468 -19.33 -12.55 -13.16
C ILE A 468 -20.74 -13.15 -13.27
N ASN A 469 -21.15 -13.99 -12.31
CA ASN A 469 -22.49 -14.58 -12.31
C ASN A 469 -23.60 -13.51 -12.33
N ARG A 470 -23.45 -12.42 -11.56
CA ARG A 470 -24.42 -11.31 -11.55
C ARG A 470 -24.51 -10.55 -12.87
N ASN A 471 -23.41 -10.50 -13.63
CA ASN A 471 -23.35 -9.77 -14.90
C ASN A 471 -23.75 -10.63 -16.11
N VAL A 472 -23.73 -11.95 -15.98
CA VAL A 472 -24.10 -12.91 -17.04
C VAL A 472 -25.55 -13.38 -16.93
N ALA A 473 -26.12 -13.36 -15.72
CA ALA A 473 -27.55 -13.61 -15.47
C ALA A 473 -28.41 -12.44 -15.94
#